data_AF-A0A6F9CJN9-F1
#
_entry.id   AF-A0A6F9CJN9-F1
#
_cell.length_a   1.000
_cell.length_b   1.000
_cell.length_c   1.000
_cell.angle_alpha   90.00
_cell.angle_beta   90.00
_cell.angle_gamma   90.00
#
_symmetry.space_group_name_H-M   'P 1'
#
loop_
_entity.id
_entity.type
_entity.pdbx_description
1 polymer ?
#
loop_
_entity_poly.entity_id
_entity_poly.type
_entity_poly.pdbx_seq_one_letter_code
_entity_poly.pdbx_strand_id
1 'polypeptide(L)'
;MDMGSCGSWVSVIPAHSLDYTLTSLNNVQYSSCLCANGQKTFSWTIAPSVLGVVNVTVSAEAVQSHIACNNEIVNVPDRGRIDTVTQSLLVKAEGTEKTDTYNWLLCPTGETLTEEVELQLPKNVVDGSDRISLSVLGNRVPFGAHTQ
;
A
#
# COMPACT_ATOMS: atom_id res chain seq x y z
N MET A 1 13.94 43.38 -4.59
CA MET A 1 13.29 42.45 -3.65
C MET A 1 11.86 42.32 -4.13
N ASP A 2 11.61 41.33 -4.99
CA ASP A 2 10.29 41.15 -5.61
C ASP A 2 9.29 40.67 -4.57
N MET A 3 8.23 41.46 -4.41
CA MET A 3 7.15 41.24 -3.46
C MET A 3 6.08 40.36 -4.12
N GLY A 4 6.20 39.05 -3.91
CA GLY A 4 5.09 38.08 -3.89
C GLY A 4 4.14 38.01 -5.09
N SER A 5 4.50 37.23 -6.12
CA SER A 5 3.55 36.75 -7.13
C SER A 5 2.85 35.45 -6.67
N CYS A 6 1.52 35.42 -6.50
CA CYS A 6 0.77 34.14 -6.40
C CYS A 6 0.49 33.63 -7.81
N GLY A 7 1.41 32.82 -8.34
CA GLY A 7 1.39 32.47 -9.76
C GLY A 7 0.59 31.23 -10.14
N SER A 8 0.30 30.30 -9.23
CA SER A 8 -0.14 28.96 -9.65
C SER A 8 -1.39 28.49 -8.92
N TRP A 9 -2.43 28.12 -9.69
CA TRP A 9 -3.57 27.36 -9.18
C TRP A 9 -3.25 25.88 -9.31
N VAL A 10 -3.10 25.21 -8.17
CA VAL A 10 -2.72 23.79 -8.14
C VAL A 10 -3.95 22.99 -7.81
N SER A 11 -4.20 21.89 -8.53
CA SER A 11 -5.17 20.86 -8.19
C SER A 11 -4.49 19.54 -7.84
N VAL A 12 -5.02 18.80 -6.87
CA VAL A 12 -4.45 17.53 -6.42
C VAL A 12 -5.45 16.41 -6.61
N ILE A 13 -5.11 15.44 -7.44
CA ILE A 13 -5.99 14.37 -7.89
C ILE A 13 -5.42 13.03 -7.41
N PRO A 14 -6.08 12.35 -6.46
CA PRO A 14 -5.73 10.98 -6.13
C PRO A 14 -6.12 10.03 -7.26
N ALA A 15 -5.28 9.02 -7.52
CA ALA A 15 -5.63 7.97 -8.47
C ALA A 15 -6.78 7.10 -7.93
N HIS A 16 -7.70 6.72 -8.80
CA HIS A 16 -8.76 5.77 -8.47
C HIS A 16 -8.16 4.36 -8.30
N SER A 17 -8.57 3.66 -7.25
CA SER A 17 -8.17 2.28 -6.98
C SER A 17 -9.33 1.49 -6.39
N LEU A 18 -9.35 0.18 -6.62
CA LEU A 18 -10.24 -0.76 -5.95
C LEU A 18 -9.63 -1.32 -4.65
N ASP A 19 -8.33 -1.13 -4.47
CA ASP A 19 -7.57 -1.66 -3.34
C ASP A 19 -7.70 -0.80 -2.07
N TYR A 20 -8.13 0.45 -2.23
CA TYR A 20 -8.28 1.41 -1.15
C TYR A 20 -9.24 2.55 -1.52
N THR A 21 -9.78 3.20 -0.50
CA THR A 21 -10.55 4.44 -0.63
C THR A 21 -9.82 5.59 0.06
N LEU A 22 -9.86 6.78 -0.55
CA LEU A 22 -9.30 8.02 0.00
C LEU A 22 -10.42 9.02 0.26
N THR A 23 -10.55 9.44 1.52
CA THR A 23 -11.56 10.41 1.96
C THR A 23 -10.89 11.69 2.42
N SER A 24 -11.27 12.83 1.85
CA SER A 24 -10.73 14.14 2.25
C SER A 24 -11.14 14.48 3.69
N LEU A 25 -10.18 14.94 4.50
CA LEU A 25 -10.41 15.23 5.92
C LEU A 25 -11.13 16.57 6.17
N ASN A 26 -10.92 17.58 5.32
CA ASN A 26 -11.32 18.96 5.62
C ASN A 26 -12.36 19.53 4.62
N ASN A 27 -12.94 18.69 3.76
CA ASN A 27 -13.86 19.12 2.68
C ASN A 27 -13.30 20.28 1.81
N VAL A 28 -11.98 20.46 1.83
CA VAL A 28 -11.28 21.48 1.08
C VAL A 28 -11.30 21.02 -0.37
N GLN A 29 -11.75 21.90 -1.26
CA GLN A 29 -11.61 21.70 -2.70
C GLN A 29 -10.19 21.22 -2.97
N TYR A 30 -10.03 20.20 -3.82
CA TYR A 30 -8.74 19.66 -4.21
C TYR A 30 -7.92 20.64 -5.06
N SER A 31 -8.04 21.94 -4.80
CA SER A 31 -7.37 23.00 -5.53
C SER A 31 -7.16 24.24 -4.67
N SER A 32 -6.02 24.92 -4.83
CA SER A 32 -5.70 26.15 -4.09
C SER A 32 -4.68 27.03 -4.82
N CYS A 33 -4.70 28.34 -4.54
CA CYS A 33 -3.63 29.29 -4.90
C CYS A 33 -2.38 28.94 -4.09
N LEU A 34 -1.27 28.72 -4.80
CA LEU A 34 0.05 28.51 -4.24
C LEU A 34 0.96 29.68 -4.67
N CYS A 35 1.47 30.41 -3.67
CA CYS A 35 2.40 31.51 -3.89
C CYS A 35 3.84 31.02 -4.03
N ALA A 36 4.73 31.87 -4.56
CA ALA A 36 6.18 31.63 -4.48
C ALA A 36 6.59 31.38 -3.03
N ASN A 37 7.33 30.29 -2.78
CA ASN A 37 7.72 29.80 -1.44
C ASN A 37 6.55 29.42 -0.51
N GLY A 38 5.33 29.36 -1.02
CA GLY A 38 4.18 28.86 -0.29
C GLY A 38 4.14 27.34 -0.27
N GLN A 39 3.53 26.76 0.75
CA GLN A 39 3.22 25.34 0.84
C GLN A 39 1.73 25.16 1.10
N LYS A 40 1.11 24.20 0.41
CA LYS A 40 -0.24 23.73 0.71
C LYS A 40 -0.20 22.24 0.95
N THR A 41 -0.80 21.83 2.06
CA THR A 41 -0.90 20.43 2.45
C THR A 41 -2.35 20.01 2.35
N PHE A 42 -2.58 18.90 1.65
CA PHE A 42 -3.87 18.24 1.55
C PHE A 42 -3.77 16.92 2.30
N SER A 43 -4.82 16.60 3.07
CA SER A 43 -4.82 15.44 3.95
C SER A 43 -6.02 14.56 3.66
N TRP A 44 -5.78 13.25 3.58
CA TRP A 44 -6.79 12.23 3.35
C TRP A 44 -6.72 11.15 4.42
N THR A 45 -7.87 10.59 4.74
CA THR A 45 -7.98 9.29 5.41
C THR A 45 -7.95 8.21 4.35
N ILE A 46 -7.05 7.25 4.52
CA ILE A 46 -7.00 6.04 3.69
C ILE A 46 -7.72 4.90 4.41
N ALA A 47 -8.62 4.22 3.69
CA ALA A 47 -9.26 3.00 4.14
C ALA A 47 -8.96 1.89 3.10
N PRO A 48 -7.98 1.00 3.38
CA PRO A 48 -7.63 -0.10 2.49
C PRO A 48 -8.73 -1.18 2.49
N SER A 49 -8.87 -1.85 1.34
CA SER A 49 -9.83 -2.95 1.14
C SER A 49 -9.14 -4.30 0.92
N VAL A 50 -7.82 -4.30 0.72
CA VAL A 50 -7.01 -5.50 0.52
C VAL A 50 -5.79 -5.50 1.45
N LEU A 51 -5.30 -6.70 1.76
CA LEU A 51 -4.07 -6.90 2.55
C LEU A 51 -2.82 -6.90 1.65
N GLY A 52 -1.65 -6.70 2.26
CA GLY A 52 -0.37 -6.71 1.55
C GLY A 52 0.10 -5.32 1.12
N VAL A 53 0.93 -5.26 0.09
CA VAL A 53 1.51 -3.99 -0.39
C VAL A 53 0.55 -3.28 -1.33
N VAL A 54 0.13 -2.08 -0.95
CA VAL A 54 -0.78 -1.22 -1.72
C VAL A 54 -0.03 0.02 -2.19
N ASN A 55 -0.15 0.36 -3.48
CA ASN A 55 0.51 1.53 -4.07
C ASN A 55 -0.45 2.71 -4.18
N VAL A 56 -0.25 3.72 -3.33
CA VAL A 56 -1.07 4.93 -3.30
C VAL A 56 -0.45 5.97 -4.22
N THR A 57 -1.20 6.43 -5.21
CA THR A 57 -0.73 7.43 -6.18
C THR A 57 -1.53 8.71 -6.09
N VAL A 58 -0.82 9.85 -6.06
CA VAL A 58 -1.42 11.20 -6.03
C VAL A 58 -0.70 12.09 -7.04
N SER A 59 -1.45 12.83 -7.83
CA SER A 59 -0.92 13.79 -8.80
C SER A 59 -1.29 15.22 -8.44
N ALA A 60 -0.33 16.12 -8.44
CA ALA A 60 -0.52 17.56 -8.31
C ALA A 60 -0.32 18.23 -9.67
N GLU A 61 -1.31 18.96 -10.14
CA GLU A 61 -1.29 19.65 -11.44
C GLU A 61 -1.47 21.16 -11.26
N ALA A 62 -0.60 21.95 -11.89
CA ALA A 62 -0.84 23.37 -12.12
C ALA A 62 -1.83 23.53 -13.29
N VAL A 63 -3.01 24.08 -12.99
CA VAL A 63 -4.07 24.30 -13.98
C VAL A 63 -4.27 25.79 -14.24
N GLN A 64 -4.68 26.11 -15.47
CA GLN A 64 -5.03 27.49 -15.81
C GLN A 64 -6.41 27.79 -15.22
N SER A 65 -6.50 28.81 -14.36
CA SER A 65 -7.75 29.23 -13.73
C SER A 65 -8.09 30.67 -14.11
N HIS A 66 -9.37 30.92 -14.38
CA HIS A 66 -9.91 32.27 -14.59
C HIS A 66 -10.16 33.00 -13.26
N ILE A 67 -10.08 32.29 -12.13
CA ILE A 67 -10.17 32.87 -10.79
C ILE A 67 -8.77 33.37 -10.45
N ALA A 68 -8.63 34.69 -10.34
CA ALA A 68 -7.36 35.31 -10.01
C ALA A 68 -6.90 34.88 -8.61
N CYS A 69 -5.68 34.34 -8.55
CA CYS A 69 -4.98 34.16 -7.29
C CYS A 69 -4.63 35.54 -6.75
N ASN A 70 -5.38 36.05 -5.77
CA ASN A 70 -5.09 37.36 -5.17
C ASN A 70 -5.06 38.53 -6.19
N ASN A 71 -5.99 38.52 -7.16
CA ASN A 71 -6.08 39.47 -8.28
C ASN A 71 -4.96 39.39 -9.34
N GLU A 72 -4.11 38.36 -9.30
CA GLU A 72 -3.10 38.07 -10.32
C GLU A 72 -3.54 36.92 -11.26
N ILE A 73 -3.11 37.00 -12.51
CA ILE A 73 -3.36 35.95 -13.52
C ILE A 73 -2.50 34.73 -13.19
N VAL A 74 -3.12 33.55 -13.17
CA VAL A 74 -2.44 32.28 -12.96
C VAL A 74 -1.56 31.95 -14.17
N ASN A 75 -0.26 31.75 -13.92
CA ASN A 75 0.72 31.32 -14.91
C ASN A 75 1.00 29.82 -14.75
N VAL A 76 0.82 29.06 -15.82
CA VAL A 76 1.08 27.60 -15.84
C VAL A 76 2.45 27.37 -16.48
N PRO A 77 3.39 26.68 -15.80
CA PRO A 77 4.70 26.41 -16.38
C PRO A 77 4.62 25.35 -17.50
N ASP A 78 5.39 25.53 -18.58
CA ASP A 78 5.46 24.57 -19.70
C ASP A 78 6.11 23.22 -19.32
N ARG A 79 6.92 23.20 -18.25
CA ARG A 79 7.59 22.00 -17.70
C ARG A 79 7.29 21.87 -16.22
N GLY A 80 7.14 20.64 -15.74
CA GLY A 80 6.80 20.38 -14.33
C GLY A 80 5.36 20.78 -13.96
N ARG A 81 4.48 20.85 -14.97
CA ARG A 81 3.05 21.17 -14.77
C ARG A 81 2.35 20.14 -13.89
N ILE A 82 2.73 18.86 -14.03
CA ILE A 82 2.16 17.75 -13.26
C ILE A 82 3.31 17.07 -12.52
N ASP A 83 3.14 16.89 -11.23
CA ASP A 83 3.99 16.08 -10.39
C ASP A 83 3.17 14.91 -9.82
N THR A 84 3.70 13.69 -9.93
CA THR A 84 3.00 12.48 -9.50
C THR A 84 3.87 11.73 -8.52
N VAL A 85 3.32 11.48 -7.33
CA VAL A 85 3.98 10.73 -6.27
C VAL A 85 3.25 9.41 -6.07
N THR A 86 4.01 8.32 -6.03
CA THR A 86 3.52 6.99 -5.68
C THR A 86 4.22 6.50 -4.43
N GLN A 87 3.46 6.09 -3.43
CA GLN A 87 3.97 5.56 -2.17
C GLN A 87 3.37 4.18 -1.88
N SER A 88 4.23 3.20 -1.60
CA SER A 88 3.81 1.86 -1.19
C SER A 88 3.56 1.79 0.32
N LEU A 89 2.44 1.18 0.72
CA LEU A 89 2.03 0.96 2.11
C LEU A 89 1.77 -0.53 2.34
N LEU A 90 2.28 -1.08 3.45
CA LEU A 90 2.01 -2.47 3.86
C LEU A 90 0.77 -2.51 4.76
N VAL A 91 -0.32 -3.08 4.26
CA VAL A 91 -1.55 -3.34 5.01
C VAL A 91 -1.47 -4.73 5.64
N LYS A 92 -1.66 -4.79 6.95
CA LYS A 92 -1.72 -6.05 7.71
C LYS A 92 -3.16 -6.36 8.09
N ALA A 93 -3.45 -7.65 8.25
CA ALA A 93 -4.73 -8.09 8.78
C ALA A 93 -4.97 -7.50 10.17
N GLU A 94 -6.22 -7.19 10.47
CA GLU A 94 -6.64 -6.86 11.83
C GLU A 94 -6.77 -8.11 12.70
N GLY A 95 -6.81 -7.90 14.02
CA GLY A 95 -6.97 -8.98 14.99
C GLY A 95 -5.66 -9.71 15.34
N THR A 96 -5.80 -10.96 15.76
CA THR A 96 -4.69 -11.79 16.26
C THR A 96 -4.47 -12.97 15.34
N GLU A 97 -3.25 -13.08 14.79
CA GLU A 97 -2.84 -14.21 13.96
C GLU A 97 -2.90 -15.53 14.77
N LYS A 98 -3.43 -16.57 14.14
CA LYS A 98 -3.44 -17.93 14.67
C LYS A 98 -2.83 -18.85 13.64
N THR A 99 -1.94 -19.73 14.11
CA THR A 99 -1.22 -20.67 13.26
C THR A 99 -1.40 -22.07 13.81
N ASP A 100 -1.98 -22.96 13.01
CA ASP A 100 -2.01 -24.39 13.28
C ASP A 100 -0.89 -25.06 12.48
N THR A 101 -0.13 -25.94 13.13
CA THR A 101 1.02 -26.63 12.53
C THR A 101 0.79 -28.12 12.58
N TYR A 102 1.02 -28.78 11.45
CA TYR A 102 0.91 -30.22 11.31
C TYR A 102 2.24 -30.77 10.77
N ASN A 103 2.69 -31.90 11.31
CA ASN A 103 3.95 -32.53 10.96
C ASN A 103 3.80 -34.04 10.84
N TRP A 104 4.36 -34.59 9.76
CA TRP A 104 4.38 -36.04 9.51
C TRP A 104 5.79 -36.49 9.15
N LEU A 105 6.13 -37.70 9.58
CA LEU A 105 7.33 -38.40 9.15
C LEU A 105 6.93 -39.55 8.23
N LEU A 106 7.32 -39.46 6.96
CA LEU A 106 7.03 -40.48 5.96
C LEU A 106 8.30 -41.29 5.64
N CYS A 107 8.23 -42.60 5.86
CA CYS A 107 9.33 -43.54 5.62
C CYS A 107 8.87 -44.69 4.70
N PRO A 108 8.75 -44.45 3.37
CA PRO A 108 8.28 -45.48 2.46
C PRO A 108 9.30 -46.62 2.33
N THR A 109 8.89 -47.85 2.61
CA THR A 109 9.69 -49.09 2.43
C THR A 109 9.24 -49.87 1.19
N GLY A 110 9.28 -49.20 0.04
CA GLY A 110 8.90 -49.79 -1.25
C GLY A 110 7.42 -49.60 -1.64
N GLU A 111 6.59 -49.05 -0.76
CA GLU A 111 5.20 -48.67 -1.03
C GLU A 111 5.01 -47.16 -0.90
N THR A 112 4.02 -46.61 -1.62
CA THR A 112 3.66 -45.18 -1.56
C THR A 112 2.87 -44.87 -0.29
N LEU A 113 3.37 -43.94 0.52
CA LEU A 113 2.66 -43.40 1.68
C LEU A 113 2.00 -42.07 1.32
N THR A 114 0.76 -41.85 1.77
CA THR A 114 0.00 -40.62 1.56
C THR A 114 -0.59 -40.18 2.89
N GLU A 115 -0.45 -38.90 3.21
CA GLU A 115 -1.11 -38.26 4.35
C GLU A 115 -1.98 -37.12 3.84
N GLU A 116 -3.20 -37.04 4.36
CA GLU A 116 -4.16 -35.99 4.05
C GLU A 116 -4.38 -35.13 5.30
N VAL A 117 -4.50 -33.82 5.09
CA VAL A 117 -4.80 -32.87 6.17
C VAL A 117 -6.01 -32.05 5.79
N GLU A 118 -6.99 -32.03 6.68
CA GLU A 118 -8.13 -31.15 6.59
C GLU A 118 -7.83 -29.86 7.37
N LEU A 119 -7.83 -28.73 6.66
CA LEU A 119 -7.54 -27.42 7.26
C LEU A 119 -8.84 -26.80 7.76
N GLN A 120 -8.97 -26.68 9.09
CA GLN A 120 -10.12 -26.06 9.72
C GLN A 120 -9.83 -24.59 10.00
N LEU A 121 -10.40 -23.70 9.19
CA LEU A 121 -10.32 -22.27 9.42
C LEU A 121 -11.27 -21.84 10.55
N PRO A 122 -10.87 -20.92 11.44
CA PRO A 122 -11.77 -20.35 12.43
C PRO A 122 -12.90 -19.58 11.75
N LYS A 123 -14.06 -19.44 12.40
CA LYS A 123 -15.24 -18.79 11.78
C LYS A 123 -15.03 -17.31 11.40
N ASN A 124 -14.06 -16.64 12.02
CA ASN A 124 -13.82 -15.22 11.88
C ASN A 124 -12.44 -14.96 11.22
N VAL A 125 -12.22 -15.52 10.03
CA VAL A 125 -11.03 -15.20 9.23
C VAL A 125 -11.22 -13.85 8.55
N VAL A 126 -10.16 -13.03 8.53
CA VAL A 126 -10.12 -11.80 7.72
C VAL A 126 -9.79 -12.19 6.28
N ASP A 127 -10.54 -11.71 5.31
CA ASP A 127 -10.33 -12.06 3.91
C ASP A 127 -8.89 -11.77 3.44
N GLY A 128 -8.26 -12.77 2.81
CA GLY A 128 -6.88 -12.69 2.32
C GLY A 128 -5.80 -12.79 3.40
N SER A 129 -6.17 -13.05 4.66
CA SER A 129 -5.20 -13.26 5.76
C SER A 129 -4.73 -14.72 5.87
N ASP A 130 -5.45 -15.65 5.26
CA ASP A 130 -5.12 -17.07 5.27
C ASP A 130 -3.84 -17.34 4.47
N ARG A 131 -2.96 -18.15 5.05
CA ARG A 131 -1.71 -18.56 4.41
C ARG A 131 -1.33 -19.96 4.85
N ILE A 132 -0.95 -20.79 3.87
CA ILE A 132 -0.42 -22.13 4.10
C ILE A 132 1.04 -22.15 3.67
N SER A 133 1.89 -22.79 4.48
CA SER A 133 3.30 -23.01 4.14
C SER A 133 3.62 -24.49 4.35
N LEU A 134 4.17 -25.14 3.31
CA LEU A 134 4.61 -26.53 3.37
C LEU A 134 6.14 -26.57 3.29
N SER A 135 6.76 -27.36 4.16
CA SER A 135 8.19 -27.65 4.10
C SER A 135 8.42 -29.16 4.14
N VAL A 136 9.33 -29.64 3.30
CA VAL A 136 9.72 -31.05 3.25
C VAL A 136 11.21 -31.14 3.53
N LEU A 137 11.56 -31.88 4.57
CA LEU A 137 12.94 -32.07 5.00
C LEU A 137 13.26 -33.56 4.98
N GLY A 138 14.22 -33.96 4.14
CA GLY A 138 14.80 -35.29 4.20
C GLY A 138 15.94 -35.31 5.21
N ASN A 139 15.82 -36.10 6.27
CA ASN A 139 16.95 -36.33 7.15
C ASN A 139 17.95 -37.26 6.44
N ARG A 140 19.02 -36.70 5.91
CA ARG A 140 20.28 -37.44 5.82
C ARG A 140 20.99 -37.14 7.13
N VAL A 141 21.18 -38.14 7.97
CA VAL A 141 22.03 -37.98 9.16
C VAL A 141 23.48 -38.01 8.67
N PRO A 142 24.24 -36.91 8.79
CA PRO A 142 25.65 -37.11 9.11
C PRO A 142 26.06 -36.13 10.21
N PHE A 143 25.96 -36.57 11.47
CA PHE A 143 26.78 -35.97 12.53
C PHE A 143 27.20 -37.05 13.53
N GLY A 144 28.48 -37.42 13.43
CA GLY A 144 29.28 -37.91 14.55
C GLY A 144 28.96 -39.30 15.10
N ALA A 145 29.10 -40.34 14.27
CA ALA A 145 29.50 -41.64 14.82
C ALA A 145 30.98 -41.53 15.26
N HIS A 146 31.22 -40.98 16.45
CA HIS A 146 32.44 -41.31 17.18
C HIS A 146 32.23 -42.68 17.83
N THR A 147 32.47 -43.73 17.05
CA THR A 147 32.95 -45.00 17.60
C THR A 147 34.44 -44.86 17.82
N GLN A 148 34.82 -44.54 19.06
CA GLN A 148 35.87 -45.16 19.88
C GLN A 148 36.27 -44.20 21.00
#